data_AF-A0A377GML5-F1
#
_entry.id   AF-A0A377GML5-F1
#
_cell.length_a   1.000
_cell.length_b   1.000
_cell.length_c   1.000
_cell.angle_alpha   90.00
_cell.angle_beta   90.00
_cell.angle_gamma   90.00
#
_symmetry.space_group_name_H-M   'P 1'
#
loop_
_entity.id
_entity.type
_entity.pdbx_description
1 polymer ?
#
loop_
_entity_poly.entity_id
_entity_poly.type
_entity_poly.pdbx_seq_one_letter_code
_entity_poly.pdbx_strand_id
1 'polypeptide(L)'
;MELKIEASNDADIFIYGKMEPDETNKMLISKVEWLKIQPDFSMLTKLQQNGDKLWLIRDSRVEGLLTVQSLSWDKQLSLWVINAPQRYMLSNHEGWIVNNFLPESDMFLAVVDSVGGFIDMTDEKAKPHLPGLLKILSENGYYVENRINPKAGQQTKLKGYTSYHIDAPKPKQEVLDSKLESTVVTLPEGIIIALTCPITILKTGQMKVMKDPVTRVSDGISYERDSLLEKYPDLKEGTDFYPNIKLKTIINYISATSLKPEEYWTKLQKVDEDIKDPILSETMNDPVLSPSGHSYEKTSIEIWVKKKQLDLPTVSNTIPIPDPMTQLNIRGKYLVPNKNLLLFIKAWPAFYEDQEFKLAITLSTNILT
;
A
#
# COMPACT_ATOMS: atom_id res chain seq x y z
N MET A 1 -34.09 -9.03 22.93
CA MET A 1 -32.85 -8.78 23.68
C MET A 1 -32.39 -7.37 23.34
N GLU A 2 -32.64 -6.42 24.24
CA GLU A 2 -32.28 -5.02 24.06
C GLU A 2 -30.75 -4.87 24.27
N LEU A 3 -30.04 -4.47 23.23
CA LEU A 3 -28.62 -4.12 23.34
C LEU A 3 -28.53 -2.75 24.01
N LYS A 4 -28.30 -2.71 25.33
CA LYS A 4 -27.93 -1.49 26.05
C LYS A 4 -26.59 -0.98 25.49
N ILE A 5 -26.63 0.11 24.73
CA ILE A 5 -25.44 0.87 24.36
C ILE A 5 -25.10 1.78 25.56
N GLU A 6 -24.42 1.21 26.54
CA GLU A 6 -23.78 1.98 27.62
C GLU A 6 -22.55 2.72 27.09
N ALA A 7 -22.23 3.87 27.72
CA ALA A 7 -21.02 4.66 27.46
C ALA A 7 -19.79 3.73 27.51
N SER A 8 -19.13 3.63 26.37
CA SER A 8 -18.17 2.58 26.06
C SER A 8 -16.75 3.11 26.22
N ASN A 9 -15.90 2.35 26.91
CA ASN A 9 -14.46 2.43 26.70
C ASN A 9 -14.17 1.75 25.35
N ASP A 10 -14.18 2.55 24.29
CA ASP A 10 -13.90 2.09 22.94
C ASP A 10 -12.49 1.48 22.85
N ALA A 11 -12.33 0.47 22.00
CA ALA A 11 -11.02 -0.12 21.75
C ALA A 11 -10.16 0.72 20.81
N ASP A 12 -8.84 0.57 20.92
CA ASP A 12 -7.85 1.18 20.00
C ASP A 12 -7.92 0.62 18.56
N ILE A 13 -8.62 -0.51 18.37
CA ILE A 13 -8.73 -1.26 17.11
C ILE A 13 -10.09 -0.99 16.46
N PHE A 14 -10.12 -0.72 15.15
CA PHE A 14 -11.34 -0.34 14.40
C PHE A 14 -12.16 -1.50 13.85
N ILE A 15 -11.64 -2.72 13.92
CA ILE A 15 -12.19 -3.86 13.18
C ILE A 15 -12.82 -4.83 14.17
N TYR A 16 -14.11 -5.09 13.99
CA TYR A 16 -14.81 -6.16 14.68
C TYR A 16 -14.33 -7.53 14.21
N GLY A 17 -14.38 -8.53 15.09
CA GLY A 17 -14.23 -9.91 14.66
C GLY A 17 -15.32 -10.35 13.68
N LYS A 18 -15.26 -11.62 13.26
CA LYS A 18 -16.32 -12.20 12.41
C LYS A 18 -17.69 -12.05 13.09
N MET A 19 -18.63 -11.46 12.36
CA MET A 19 -20.02 -11.26 12.78
C MET A 19 -20.98 -11.56 11.63
N GLU A 20 -22.21 -11.93 11.99
CA GLU A 20 -23.27 -12.09 11.01
C GLU A 20 -23.84 -10.74 10.55
N PRO A 21 -24.26 -10.61 9.27
CA PRO A 21 -24.81 -9.36 8.75
C PRO A 21 -25.95 -8.78 9.60
N ASP A 22 -26.80 -9.63 10.17
CA ASP A 22 -27.93 -9.22 11.01
C ASP A 22 -27.48 -8.62 12.35
N GLU A 23 -26.39 -9.14 12.93
CA GLU A 23 -25.81 -8.59 14.15
C GLU A 23 -25.23 -7.20 13.88
N THR A 24 -24.49 -7.05 12.78
CA THR A 24 -23.96 -5.77 12.33
C THR A 24 -25.07 -4.76 12.04
N ASN A 25 -26.14 -5.17 11.36
CA ASN A 25 -27.28 -4.31 11.06
C ASN A 25 -27.99 -3.83 12.33
N LYS A 26 -28.18 -4.73 13.31
CA LYS A 26 -28.74 -4.37 14.61
C LYS A 26 -27.89 -3.31 15.31
N MET A 27 -26.56 -3.43 15.27
CA MET A 27 -25.66 -2.44 15.88
C MET A 27 -25.77 -1.06 15.23
N LEU A 28 -25.79 -0.99 13.90
CA LEU A 28 -25.97 0.25 13.14
C LEU A 28 -27.31 0.93 13.48
N ILE A 29 -28.40 0.16 13.46
CA ILE A 29 -29.75 0.68 13.82
C ILE A 29 -29.78 1.15 15.27
N SER A 30 -29.22 0.35 16.19
CA SER A 30 -29.24 0.68 17.62
C SER A 30 -28.45 1.96 17.91
N LYS A 31 -27.35 2.20 17.17
CA LYS A 31 -26.59 3.45 17.29
C LYS A 31 -27.38 4.65 16.79
N VAL A 32 -28.16 4.51 15.71
CA VAL A 32 -29.07 5.57 15.26
C VAL A 32 -30.16 5.86 16.29
N GLU A 33 -30.82 4.83 16.83
CA GLU A 33 -31.84 5.03 17.87
C GLU A 33 -31.25 5.69 19.12
N TRP A 34 -30.01 5.33 19.48
CA TRP A 34 -29.29 5.98 20.57
C TRP A 34 -28.97 7.46 20.26
N LEU A 35 -28.57 7.79 19.03
CA LEU A 35 -28.32 9.18 18.60
C LEU A 35 -29.61 10.04 18.62
N LYS A 36 -30.78 9.44 18.37
CA LYS A 36 -32.09 10.14 18.43
C LYS A 36 -32.54 10.51 19.84
N ILE A 37 -31.91 9.98 20.88
CA ILE A 37 -32.25 10.29 22.27
C ILE A 37 -31.16 11.09 22.98
N GLN A 38 -30.07 11.42 22.28
CA GLN A 38 -29.01 12.26 22.84
C GLN A 38 -29.48 13.72 22.92
N PRO A 39 -29.10 14.47 23.98
CA PRO A 39 -29.42 15.90 24.07
C PRO A 39 -28.79 16.73 22.92
N ASP A 40 -27.65 16.27 22.40
CA ASP A 40 -26.96 16.86 21.26
C ASP A 40 -27.24 16.05 19.99
N PHE A 41 -28.14 16.57 19.15
CA PHE A 41 -28.56 15.98 17.88
C PHE A 41 -27.66 16.37 16.69
N SER A 42 -26.56 17.10 16.94
CA SER A 42 -25.73 17.67 15.87
C SER A 42 -25.14 16.60 14.94
N MET A 43 -24.69 15.47 15.49
CA MET A 43 -24.16 14.35 14.70
C MET A 43 -25.24 13.73 13.81
N LEU A 44 -26.42 13.45 14.36
CA LEU A 44 -27.54 12.86 13.60
C LEU A 44 -27.98 13.79 12.47
N THR A 45 -28.07 15.08 12.76
CA THR A 45 -28.48 16.12 11.80
C THR A 45 -27.47 16.24 10.66
N LYS A 46 -26.17 16.24 10.97
CA LYS A 46 -25.08 16.25 9.98
C LYS A 46 -25.16 15.05 9.04
N LEU A 47 -25.32 13.83 9.59
CA LEU A 47 -25.45 12.62 8.78
C LEU A 47 -26.64 12.71 7.80
N GLN A 48 -27.80 13.19 8.28
CA GLN A 48 -28.99 13.35 7.44
C GLN A 48 -28.84 14.44 6.36
N GLN A 49 -28.17 15.54 6.68
CA GLN A 49 -27.98 16.68 5.77
C GLN A 49 -26.94 16.38 4.70
N ASN A 50 -25.79 15.83 5.09
CA ASN A 50 -24.66 15.58 4.20
C ASN A 50 -24.84 14.30 3.36
N GLY A 51 -25.69 13.36 3.83
CA GLY A 51 -25.78 12.02 3.22
C GLY A 51 -24.62 11.11 3.63
N ASP A 52 -23.91 11.49 4.69
CA ASP A 52 -22.80 10.72 5.24
C ASP A 52 -23.30 9.39 5.80
N LYS A 53 -22.39 8.41 5.85
CA LYS A 53 -22.70 7.06 6.31
C LYS A 53 -22.35 6.91 7.78
N LEU A 54 -23.20 6.21 8.51
CA LEU A 54 -22.84 5.56 9.77
C LEU A 54 -22.35 4.15 9.44
N TRP A 55 -21.18 3.75 9.93
CA TRP A 55 -20.52 2.54 9.39
C TRP A 55 -19.60 1.84 10.37
N LEU A 56 -19.22 0.60 10.04
CA LEU A 56 -18.20 -0.16 10.76
C LEU A 56 -17.46 -1.12 9.82
N ILE A 57 -16.30 -1.59 10.26
CA ILE A 57 -15.49 -2.61 9.59
C ILE A 57 -15.49 -3.88 10.43
N ARG A 58 -15.61 -5.04 9.78
CA ARG A 58 -15.47 -6.34 10.42
C ARG A 58 -14.70 -7.31 9.57
N ASP A 59 -14.18 -8.37 10.19
CA ASP A 59 -13.66 -9.52 9.44
C ASP A 59 -14.75 -10.05 8.50
N SER A 60 -14.36 -10.30 7.25
CA SER A 60 -15.28 -10.92 6.31
C SER A 60 -15.50 -12.39 6.64
N ARG A 61 -16.67 -12.89 6.21
CA ARG A 61 -16.94 -14.34 6.19
C ARG A 61 -16.13 -15.05 5.10
N VAL A 62 -15.67 -14.31 4.10
CA VAL A 62 -14.66 -14.78 3.15
C VAL A 62 -13.28 -14.54 3.74
N GLU A 63 -12.50 -15.60 3.83
CA GLU A 63 -11.14 -15.52 4.39
C GLU A 63 -10.28 -14.53 3.59
N GLY A 64 -9.44 -13.77 4.30
CA GLY A 64 -8.56 -12.78 3.70
C GLY A 64 -9.19 -11.42 3.35
N LEU A 65 -10.50 -11.22 3.54
CA LEU A 65 -11.19 -9.97 3.19
C LEU A 65 -11.74 -9.24 4.43
N LEU A 66 -11.98 -7.94 4.28
CA LEU A 66 -12.74 -7.13 5.24
C LEU A 66 -14.13 -6.82 4.70
N THR A 67 -15.11 -6.66 5.57
CA THR A 67 -16.46 -6.21 5.18
C THR A 67 -16.76 -4.88 5.86
N VAL A 68 -17.15 -3.91 5.04
CA VAL A 68 -17.68 -2.63 5.48
C VAL A 68 -19.20 -2.68 5.36
N GLN A 69 -19.89 -2.41 6.45
CA GLN A 69 -21.34 -2.26 6.48
C GLN A 69 -21.69 -0.86 6.95
N SER A 70 -22.74 -0.31 6.34
CA SER A 70 -23.16 1.04 6.64
C SER A 70 -24.66 1.21 6.54
N LEU A 71 -25.08 2.36 7.06
CA LEU A 71 -26.44 2.83 7.05
C LEU A 71 -26.41 4.33 6.74
N SER A 72 -27.30 4.77 5.85
CA SER A 72 -27.36 6.14 5.35
C SER A 72 -28.80 6.65 5.36
N TRP A 73 -28.98 7.96 5.47
CA TRP A 73 -30.29 8.58 5.43
C TRP A 73 -30.77 8.72 3.98
N ASP A 74 -31.89 8.08 3.64
CA ASP A 74 -32.57 8.29 2.38
C ASP A 74 -33.47 9.53 2.49
N LYS A 75 -33.11 10.60 1.78
CA LYS A 75 -33.86 11.86 1.78
C LYS A 75 -35.24 11.75 1.11
N GLN A 76 -35.39 10.86 0.12
CA GLN A 76 -36.65 10.69 -0.59
C GLN A 76 -37.66 9.94 0.29
N LEU A 77 -37.18 8.89 0.97
CA LEU A 77 -38.02 8.05 1.82
C LEU A 77 -38.09 8.55 3.27
N SER A 78 -37.27 9.54 3.64
CA SER A 78 -37.15 10.06 5.01
C SER A 78 -36.95 8.95 6.05
N LEU A 79 -36.08 8.00 5.72
CA LEU A 79 -35.77 6.86 6.58
C LEU A 79 -34.32 6.42 6.44
N TRP A 80 -33.83 5.75 7.47
CA TRP A 80 -32.49 5.15 7.47
C TRP A 80 -32.51 3.83 6.70
N VAL A 81 -31.62 3.71 5.72
CA VAL A 81 -31.50 2.52 4.86
C VAL A 81 -30.16 1.84 5.13
N ILE A 82 -30.19 0.52 5.31
CA ILE A 82 -28.98 -0.30 5.35
C ILE A 82 -28.41 -0.39 3.94
N ASN A 83 -27.15 -0.01 3.75
CA ASN A 83 -26.49 -0.15 2.45
C ASN A 83 -26.03 -1.59 2.24
N ALA A 84 -25.92 -2.00 0.97
CA ALA A 84 -25.36 -3.29 0.62
C ALA A 84 -23.92 -3.42 1.17
N PRO A 85 -23.60 -4.49 1.94
CA PRO A 85 -22.26 -4.72 2.47
C PRO A 85 -21.22 -4.73 1.35
N GLN A 86 -20.10 -4.05 1.58
CA GLN A 86 -18.98 -4.02 0.65
C GLN A 86 -17.83 -4.85 1.20
N ARG A 87 -17.37 -5.83 0.43
CA ARG A 87 -16.19 -6.64 0.73
C ARG A 87 -14.97 -6.04 0.08
N TYR A 88 -13.96 -5.75 0.90
CA TYR A 88 -12.70 -5.18 0.48
C TYR A 88 -11.60 -6.23 0.56
N MET A 89 -10.82 -6.29 -0.51
CA MET A 89 -9.70 -7.19 -0.70
C MET A 89 -8.44 -6.35 -0.90
N LEU A 90 -7.37 -6.71 -0.19
CA LEU A 90 -6.07 -6.07 -0.39
C LEU A 90 -5.34 -6.77 -1.54
N SER A 91 -5.18 -6.10 -2.66
CA SER A 91 -4.49 -6.64 -3.84
C SER A 91 -2.97 -6.46 -3.76
N ASN A 92 -2.23 -7.23 -4.57
CA ASN A 92 -0.77 -7.09 -4.67
C ASN A 92 -0.34 -5.80 -5.39
N HIS A 93 -1.16 -5.28 -6.31
CA HIS A 93 -0.77 -4.16 -7.18
C HIS A 93 -1.49 -2.84 -6.90
N GLU A 94 -2.80 -2.89 -6.59
CA GLU A 94 -3.67 -1.70 -6.56
C GLU A 94 -4.04 -1.25 -5.14
N GLY A 95 -3.62 -1.98 -4.11
CA GLY A 95 -4.07 -1.76 -2.73
C GLY A 95 -5.48 -2.29 -2.52
N TRP A 96 -6.28 -1.61 -1.69
CA TRP A 96 -7.65 -2.04 -1.38
C TRP A 96 -8.62 -1.86 -2.54
N ILE A 97 -9.29 -2.94 -2.92
CA ILE A 97 -10.34 -2.93 -3.95
C ILE A 97 -11.61 -3.62 -3.45
N VAL A 98 -12.75 -3.30 -4.06
CA VAL A 98 -14.02 -3.96 -3.76
C VAL A 98 -14.12 -5.27 -4.55
N ASN A 99 -14.42 -6.37 -3.87
CA ASN A 99 -14.75 -7.65 -4.50
C ASN A 99 -15.93 -8.32 -3.79
N ASN A 100 -17.13 -8.08 -4.30
CA ASN A 100 -18.39 -8.60 -3.77
C ASN A 100 -18.83 -9.92 -4.41
N PHE A 101 -18.02 -10.54 -5.29
CA PHE A 101 -18.36 -11.81 -5.91
C PHE A 101 -18.26 -12.98 -4.94
N LEU A 102 -18.98 -14.07 -5.20
CA LEU A 102 -18.92 -15.26 -4.36
C LEU A 102 -17.48 -15.82 -4.37
N PRO A 103 -16.91 -16.19 -3.21
CA PRO A 103 -15.63 -16.87 -3.19
C PRO A 103 -15.75 -18.12 -4.08
N GLU A 104 -14.72 -18.38 -4.90
CA GLU A 104 -14.66 -19.46 -5.91
C GLU A 104 -15.43 -19.22 -7.22
N SER A 105 -16.15 -18.11 -7.38
CA SER A 105 -16.73 -17.79 -8.69
C SER A 105 -15.67 -17.33 -9.70
N ASP A 106 -15.86 -17.61 -10.99
CA ASP A 106 -14.97 -17.15 -12.07
C ASP A 106 -14.78 -15.63 -12.05
N MET A 107 -15.84 -14.88 -11.71
CA MET A 107 -15.77 -13.42 -11.58
C MET A 107 -14.90 -12.97 -10.41
N PHE A 108 -14.93 -13.69 -9.29
CA PHE A 108 -14.05 -13.41 -8.16
C PHE A 108 -12.58 -13.63 -8.54
N LEU A 109 -12.29 -14.76 -9.20
CA LEU A 109 -10.94 -15.11 -9.65
C LEU A 109 -10.44 -14.15 -10.73
N ALA A 110 -11.28 -13.75 -11.67
CA ALA A 110 -10.93 -12.76 -12.69
C ALA A 110 -10.52 -11.42 -12.07
N VAL A 111 -11.24 -10.93 -11.05
CA VAL A 111 -10.84 -9.73 -10.31
C VAL A 111 -9.50 -9.95 -9.64
N VAL A 112 -9.32 -11.06 -8.92
CA VAL A 112 -8.06 -11.42 -8.23
C VAL A 112 -6.87 -11.43 -9.21
N ASP A 113 -7.02 -12.10 -10.36
CA ASP A 113 -5.96 -12.22 -11.36
C ASP A 113 -5.63 -10.86 -11.99
N SER A 114 -6.64 -10.04 -12.28
CA SER A 114 -6.46 -8.71 -12.88
C SER A 114 -5.60 -7.79 -12.01
N VAL A 115 -5.68 -7.93 -10.69
CA VAL A 115 -4.91 -7.13 -9.72
C VAL A 115 -3.67 -7.84 -9.19
N GLY A 116 -3.27 -8.94 -9.84
CA GLY A 116 -2.03 -9.67 -9.56
C GLY A 116 -2.09 -10.60 -8.35
N GLY A 117 -3.27 -11.05 -7.95
CA GLY A 117 -3.50 -11.78 -6.73
C GLY A 117 -3.87 -10.86 -5.56
N PHE A 118 -4.24 -11.47 -4.43
CA PHE A 118 -4.53 -10.74 -3.20
C PHE A 118 -3.66 -11.22 -2.05
N ILE A 119 -3.43 -10.31 -1.12
CA ILE A 119 -2.70 -10.55 0.10
C ILE A 119 -3.66 -11.15 1.10
N ASP A 120 -3.50 -12.44 1.37
CA ASP A 120 -4.30 -13.13 2.37
C ASP A 120 -4.04 -12.54 3.77
N MET A 121 -5.10 -12.08 4.41
CA MET A 121 -5.09 -11.39 5.69
C MET A 121 -5.00 -12.37 6.87
N THR A 122 -4.01 -13.27 6.84
CA THR A 122 -3.70 -14.21 7.94
C THR A 122 -2.65 -13.63 8.90
N ASP A 123 -2.57 -14.17 10.12
CA ASP A 123 -1.63 -13.73 11.19
C ASP A 123 -0.16 -13.64 10.76
N GLU A 124 0.24 -14.34 9.69
CA GLU A 124 1.62 -14.38 9.18
C GLU A 124 1.87 -13.41 7.99
N LYS A 125 0.79 -12.92 7.35
CA LYS A 125 0.84 -12.12 6.11
C LYS A 125 0.16 -10.76 6.21
N ALA A 126 -0.69 -10.57 7.22
CA ALA A 126 -1.44 -9.35 7.48
C ALA A 126 -0.50 -8.18 7.81
N LYS A 127 -0.15 -7.38 6.80
CA LYS A 127 0.44 -6.06 6.97
C LYS A 127 -0.70 -5.05 7.09
N PRO A 128 -0.72 -4.14 8.08
CA PRO A 128 -1.83 -3.21 8.28
C PRO A 128 -1.86 -2.15 7.18
N HIS A 129 -2.68 -2.38 6.16
CA HIS A 129 -3.02 -1.39 5.12
C HIS A 129 -4.26 -0.56 5.49
N LEU A 130 -4.66 -0.54 6.75
CA LEU A 130 -5.90 0.10 7.19
C LEU A 130 -6.00 1.59 6.80
N PRO A 131 -4.93 2.41 6.82
CA PRO A 131 -4.99 3.79 6.32
C PRO A 131 -5.46 3.91 4.86
N GLY A 132 -5.03 3.01 3.98
CA GLY A 132 -5.46 2.99 2.57
C GLY A 132 -6.95 2.74 2.45
N LEU A 133 -7.47 1.76 3.20
CA LEU A 133 -8.91 1.48 3.25
C LEU A 133 -9.68 2.68 3.81
N LEU A 134 -9.21 3.29 4.91
CA LEU A 134 -9.85 4.47 5.51
C LEU A 134 -9.91 5.66 4.54
N LYS A 135 -8.87 5.85 3.71
CA LYS A 135 -8.87 6.87 2.66
C LYS A 135 -9.96 6.62 1.62
N ILE A 136 -10.01 5.42 1.04
CA ILE A 136 -11.05 5.02 0.07
C ILE A 136 -12.44 5.21 0.66
N LEU A 137 -12.62 4.81 1.92
CA LEU A 137 -13.87 4.97 2.64
C LEU A 137 -14.24 6.45 2.80
N SER A 138 -13.30 7.32 3.21
CA SER A 138 -13.57 8.75 3.36
C SER A 138 -14.00 9.42 2.05
N GLU A 139 -13.41 9.03 0.91
CA GLU A 139 -13.77 9.52 -0.43
C GLU A 139 -15.19 9.07 -0.85
N ASN A 140 -15.76 8.08 -0.16
CA ASN A 140 -17.08 7.51 -0.42
C ASN A 140 -18.10 7.79 0.69
N GLY A 141 -17.88 8.85 1.49
CA GLY A 141 -18.82 9.31 2.52
C GLY A 141 -18.79 8.51 3.83
N TYR A 142 -17.76 7.69 4.04
CA TYR A 142 -17.53 6.95 5.29
C TYR A 142 -16.50 7.70 6.16
N TYR A 143 -16.93 8.81 6.76
CA TYR A 143 -16.04 9.63 7.59
C TYR A 143 -15.70 8.97 8.92
N VAL A 144 -14.47 9.15 9.39
CA VAL A 144 -13.90 8.46 10.55
C VAL A 144 -14.68 8.75 11.84
N GLU A 145 -15.17 9.96 12.01
CA GLU A 145 -16.01 10.40 13.13
C GLU A 145 -17.37 9.70 13.19
N ASN A 146 -17.84 9.14 12.06
CA ASN A 146 -19.13 8.47 11.94
C ASN A 146 -19.02 6.95 12.06
N ARG A 147 -17.85 6.43 12.43
CA ARG A 147 -17.64 5.01 12.61
C ARG A 147 -18.20 4.52 13.95
N ILE A 148 -18.56 3.24 14.00
CA ILE A 148 -18.83 2.52 15.24
C ILE A 148 -17.62 1.65 15.56
N ASN A 149 -17.00 1.87 16.72
CA ASN A 149 -15.82 1.13 17.18
C ASN A 149 -16.23 -0.11 17.99
N PRO A 150 -15.46 -1.22 17.90
CA PRO A 150 -15.67 -2.37 18.75
C PRO A 150 -15.36 -2.06 20.22
N LYS A 151 -16.10 -2.74 21.10
CA LYS A 151 -15.78 -2.76 22.53
C LYS A 151 -14.65 -3.75 22.82
N ALA A 152 -14.04 -3.61 23.99
CA ALA A 152 -13.13 -4.62 24.53
C ALA A 152 -13.74 -6.03 24.45
N GLY A 153 -13.07 -6.95 23.76
CA GLY A 153 -13.51 -8.33 23.55
C GLY A 153 -14.30 -8.58 22.26
N GLN A 154 -14.67 -7.54 21.51
CA GLN A 154 -15.37 -7.65 20.22
C GLN A 154 -14.45 -7.47 19.00
N GLN A 155 -13.18 -7.15 19.22
CA GLN A 155 -12.24 -6.84 18.16
C GLN A 155 -11.83 -8.10 17.37
N THR A 156 -11.32 -7.86 16.16
CA THR A 156 -10.66 -8.90 15.37
C THR A 156 -9.52 -9.55 16.15
N LYS A 157 -9.34 -10.85 15.93
CA LYS A 157 -8.22 -11.62 16.47
C LYS A 157 -7.01 -11.63 15.52
N LEU A 158 -7.14 -11.04 14.33
CA LEU A 158 -6.08 -10.99 13.33
C LEU A 158 -4.93 -10.08 13.82
N LYS A 159 -3.77 -10.69 14.06
CA LYS A 159 -2.60 -10.01 14.66
C LYS A 159 -2.17 -8.76 13.90
N GLY A 160 -2.32 -8.75 12.58
CA GLY A 160 -1.95 -7.63 11.72
C GLY A 160 -2.73 -6.34 11.98
N TYR A 161 -3.89 -6.41 12.65
CA TYR A 161 -4.71 -5.23 12.99
C TYR A 161 -4.72 -4.91 14.48
N THR A 162 -4.36 -5.87 15.33
CA THR A 162 -4.33 -5.68 16.79
C THR A 162 -3.16 -4.83 17.27
N SER A 163 -2.14 -4.60 16.43
CA SER A 163 -0.97 -3.74 16.73
C SER A 163 -1.14 -2.27 16.32
N TYR A 164 -2.31 -1.88 15.82
CA TYR A 164 -2.58 -0.52 15.38
C TYR A 164 -2.97 0.35 16.58
N HIS A 165 -1.99 1.03 17.21
CA HIS A 165 -2.26 2.07 18.20
C HIS A 165 -2.37 3.42 17.51
N ILE A 166 -3.49 4.13 17.73
CA ILE A 166 -3.59 5.55 17.34
C ILE A 166 -2.85 6.39 18.39
N ASP A 167 -1.56 6.63 18.18
CA ASP A 167 -0.95 7.88 18.63
C ASP A 167 -1.25 8.94 17.57
N ALA A 168 -2.52 9.32 17.41
CA ALA A 168 -2.85 10.53 16.67
C ALA A 168 -2.45 11.69 17.58
N PRO A 169 -1.48 12.54 17.18
CA PRO A 169 -1.30 13.80 17.85
C PRO A 169 -2.62 14.56 17.71
N LYS A 170 -3.23 14.95 18.83
CA LYS A 170 -4.26 16.01 18.81
C LYS A 170 -3.68 17.16 17.98
N PRO A 171 -4.43 17.71 17.00
CA PRO A 171 -3.91 18.79 16.16
C PRO A 171 -3.53 19.95 17.08
N LYS A 172 -2.23 20.15 17.28
CA LYS A 172 -1.72 21.37 17.88
C LYS A 172 -1.90 22.45 16.82
N GLN A 173 -2.59 23.53 17.20
CA GLN A 173 -2.68 24.76 16.41
C GLN A 173 -1.31 25.06 15.79
N GLU A 174 -1.27 25.10 14.46
CA GLU A 174 -0.09 25.54 13.72
C GLU A 174 0.24 26.97 14.14
N VAL A 175 1.40 27.14 14.78
CA VAL A 175 2.02 28.44 14.92
C VAL A 175 2.56 28.79 13.53
N LEU A 176 2.00 29.87 13.00
CA LEU A 176 2.43 30.59 11.82
C LEU A 176 3.91 30.96 11.99
N ASP A 177 4.82 30.38 11.20
CA ASP A 177 5.96 31.12 10.64
C ASP A 177 6.77 30.30 9.60
N SER A 178 6.88 30.90 8.41
CA SER A 178 7.72 30.52 7.25
C SER A 178 7.49 29.15 6.59
N LYS A 179 6.32 28.93 5.99
CA LYS A 179 6.11 27.78 5.09
C LYS A 179 6.69 28.07 3.70
N LEU A 180 7.84 27.47 3.39
CA LEU A 180 8.03 26.90 2.05
C LEU A 180 6.79 26.03 1.79
N GLU A 181 6.08 26.29 0.69
CA GLU A 181 4.99 25.41 0.24
C GLU A 181 5.59 24.06 -0.14
N SER A 182 5.72 23.17 0.86
CA SER A 182 6.16 21.80 0.63
C SER A 182 5.10 21.06 -0.16
N THR A 183 5.52 20.34 -1.19
CA THR A 183 4.61 19.54 -2.00
C THR A 183 4.23 18.31 -1.17
N VAL A 184 3.02 18.29 -0.56
CA VAL A 184 2.52 17.12 0.16
C VAL A 184 2.04 16.09 -0.86
N VAL A 185 2.95 15.19 -1.26
CA VAL A 185 2.65 14.11 -2.21
C VAL A 185 2.19 12.89 -1.44
N THR A 186 0.93 12.51 -1.62
CA THR A 186 0.42 11.23 -1.12
C THR A 186 0.70 10.15 -2.15
N LEU A 187 1.58 9.20 -1.82
CA LEU A 187 1.90 8.10 -2.72
C LEU A 187 0.75 7.09 -2.77
N PRO A 188 0.41 6.55 -3.95
CA PRO A 188 -0.49 5.42 -4.08
C PRO A 188 0.02 4.21 -3.30
N GLU A 189 -0.91 3.40 -2.81
CA GLU A 189 -0.60 2.27 -1.94
C GLU A 189 0.30 1.24 -2.62
N GLY A 190 0.11 0.97 -3.92
CA GLY A 190 1.00 0.09 -4.71
C GLY A 190 2.46 0.57 -4.72
N ILE A 191 2.68 1.90 -4.84
CA ILE A 191 4.02 2.50 -4.74
C ILE A 191 4.55 2.37 -3.31
N ILE A 192 3.75 2.67 -2.29
CA ILE A 192 4.17 2.55 -0.88
C ILE A 192 4.57 1.09 -0.56
N ILE A 193 3.78 0.11 -0.99
CA ILE A 193 4.09 -1.32 -0.82
C ILE A 193 5.42 -1.67 -1.47
N ALA A 194 5.65 -1.20 -2.70
CA ALA A 194 6.88 -1.47 -3.43
C ALA A 194 8.11 -0.87 -2.74
N LEU A 195 7.98 0.29 -2.08
CA LEU A 195 9.09 1.06 -1.54
C LEU A 195 9.34 0.83 -0.04
N THR A 196 8.51 0.05 0.66
CA THR A 196 8.60 -0.14 2.11
C THR A 196 9.20 -1.50 2.49
N CYS A 197 9.88 -1.54 3.65
CA CYS A 197 10.49 -2.76 4.18
C CYS A 197 9.46 -3.61 4.95
N PRO A 198 9.23 -4.88 4.57
CA PRO A 198 8.34 -5.77 5.31
C PRO A 198 8.72 -5.96 6.78
N ILE A 199 10.02 -6.06 7.10
CA ILE A 199 10.49 -6.28 8.48
C ILE A 199 10.25 -5.04 9.35
N THR A 200 10.52 -3.85 8.82
CA THR A 200 10.32 -2.58 9.54
C THR A 200 8.85 -2.36 9.85
N ILE A 201 7.96 -2.67 8.91
CA ILE A 201 6.51 -2.65 9.13
C ILE A 201 6.12 -3.61 10.25
N LEU A 202 6.61 -4.86 10.22
CA LEU A 202 6.30 -5.85 11.26
C LEU A 202 6.76 -5.41 12.66
N LYS A 203 7.90 -4.71 12.76
CA LYS A 203 8.44 -4.23 14.05
C LYS A 203 7.71 -3.00 14.59
N THR A 204 7.31 -2.08 13.71
CA THR A 204 6.90 -0.71 14.10
C THR A 204 5.44 -0.40 13.81
N GLY A 205 4.76 -1.21 12.99
CA GLY A 205 3.44 -0.90 12.46
C GLY A 205 3.41 0.27 11.47
N GLN A 206 4.55 0.91 11.18
CA GLN A 206 4.64 2.10 10.34
C GLN A 206 5.17 1.77 8.94
N MET A 207 4.54 2.33 7.91
CA MET A 207 5.03 2.30 6.54
C MET A 207 6.02 3.44 6.32
N LYS A 208 7.30 3.10 6.36
CA LYS A 208 8.39 4.01 5.99
C LYS A 208 9.10 3.46 4.76
N VAL A 209 9.32 4.33 3.78
CA VAL A 209 10.13 4.02 2.61
C VAL A 209 11.53 3.60 3.05
N MET A 210 12.11 2.63 2.37
CA MET A 210 13.46 2.14 2.63
C MET A 210 14.49 3.22 2.33
N LYS A 211 15.49 3.38 3.20
CA LYS A 211 16.61 4.29 2.97
C LYS A 211 17.76 3.58 2.27
N ASP A 212 18.01 2.33 2.62
CA ASP A 212 19.05 1.51 2.03
C ASP A 212 18.50 0.12 1.64
N PRO A 213 17.73 0.03 0.54
CA PRO A 213 17.10 -1.20 0.13
C PRO A 213 18.12 -2.24 -0.35
N VAL A 214 18.01 -3.46 0.18
CA VAL A 214 18.75 -4.66 -0.25
C VAL A 214 17.77 -5.77 -0.61
N THR A 215 18.02 -6.49 -1.69
CA THR A 215 17.17 -7.60 -2.13
C THR A 215 17.75 -8.92 -1.68
N ARG A 216 16.97 -9.71 -0.95
CA ARG A 216 17.40 -11.04 -0.50
C ARG A 216 17.29 -12.05 -1.64
N VAL A 217 18.35 -12.82 -1.85
CA VAL A 217 18.47 -13.79 -2.95
C VAL A 217 17.41 -14.89 -2.85
N SER A 218 17.05 -15.32 -1.64
CA SER A 218 16.13 -16.45 -1.42
C SER A 218 14.68 -16.16 -1.80
N ASP A 219 14.24 -14.90 -1.77
CA ASP A 219 12.83 -14.53 -1.98
C ASP A 219 12.61 -13.43 -3.02
N GLY A 220 13.66 -12.70 -3.43
CA GLY A 220 13.57 -11.60 -4.38
C GLY A 220 12.89 -10.34 -3.83
N ILE A 221 12.71 -10.25 -2.51
CA ILE A 221 12.07 -9.12 -1.83
C ILE A 221 13.13 -8.16 -1.32
N SER A 222 12.86 -6.86 -1.45
CA SER A 222 13.69 -5.79 -0.88
C SER A 222 13.34 -5.50 0.58
N TYR A 223 14.38 -5.28 1.37
CA TYR A 223 14.33 -4.95 2.79
C TYR A 223 15.21 -3.75 3.09
N GLU A 224 14.93 -3.04 4.17
CA GLU A 224 15.89 -2.11 4.77
C GLU A 224 17.08 -2.90 5.30
N ARG A 225 18.29 -2.53 4.89
CA ARG A 225 19.53 -3.27 5.20
C ARG A 225 19.67 -3.56 6.69
N ASP A 226 19.56 -2.53 7.53
CA ASP A 226 19.71 -2.66 8.98
C ASP A 226 18.67 -3.61 9.58
N SER A 227 17.41 -3.50 9.11
CA SER A 227 16.33 -4.38 9.59
C SER A 227 16.52 -5.83 9.17
N LEU A 228 17.08 -6.08 7.98
CA LEU A 228 17.39 -7.42 7.49
C LEU A 228 18.51 -8.05 8.32
N LEU A 229 19.60 -7.33 8.53
CA LEU A 229 20.77 -7.82 9.28
C LEU A 229 20.49 -7.97 10.77
N GLU A 230 19.61 -7.15 11.34
CA GLU A 230 19.15 -7.34 12.72
C GLU A 230 18.34 -8.64 12.87
N LYS A 231 17.53 -9.00 11.86
CA LYS A 231 16.72 -10.24 11.89
C LYS A 231 17.55 -11.48 11.53
N TYR A 232 18.53 -11.34 10.64
CA TYR A 232 19.38 -12.42 10.15
C TYR A 232 20.85 -11.96 10.08
N PRO A 233 21.57 -11.99 11.22
CA PRO A 233 22.92 -11.41 11.32
C PRO A 233 23.98 -12.15 10.50
N ASP A 234 23.75 -13.40 10.13
CA ASP A 234 24.71 -14.24 9.41
C ASP A 234 24.68 -14.05 7.88
N LEU A 235 23.74 -13.26 7.35
CA LEU A 235 23.62 -13.03 5.91
C LEU A 235 24.79 -12.20 5.38
N LYS A 236 25.29 -12.55 4.19
CA LYS A 236 26.41 -11.89 3.53
C LYS A 236 25.99 -11.20 2.23
N GLU A 237 26.39 -9.93 2.09
CA GLU A 237 26.19 -9.18 0.86
C GLU A 237 26.97 -9.82 -0.31
N GLY A 238 26.39 -9.80 -1.51
CA GLY A 238 26.97 -10.43 -2.70
C GLY A 238 26.83 -11.95 -2.74
N THR A 239 26.21 -12.56 -1.73
CA THR A 239 25.87 -13.99 -1.69
C THR A 239 24.41 -14.23 -1.30
N ASP A 240 23.96 -13.68 -0.18
CA ASP A 240 22.62 -13.90 0.37
C ASP A 240 21.64 -12.74 0.09
N PHE A 241 22.18 -11.55 -0.14
CA PHE A 241 21.44 -10.38 -0.59
C PHE A 241 22.33 -9.48 -1.43
N TYR A 242 21.71 -8.68 -2.31
CA TYR A 242 22.38 -7.70 -3.15
C TYR A 242 21.84 -6.29 -2.88
N PRO A 243 22.65 -5.23 -3.01
CA PRO A 243 22.16 -3.86 -2.94
C PRO A 243 21.13 -3.61 -4.05
N ASN A 244 20.06 -2.85 -3.80
CA ASN A 244 19.07 -2.52 -4.83
C ASN A 244 19.23 -1.06 -5.26
N ILE A 245 20.19 -0.81 -6.15
CA ILE A 245 20.62 0.54 -6.52
C ILE A 245 19.48 1.32 -7.20
N LYS A 246 18.80 0.72 -8.18
CA LYS A 246 17.68 1.37 -8.89
C LYS A 246 16.54 1.72 -7.94
N LEU A 247 16.13 0.79 -7.06
CA LEU A 247 15.07 1.07 -6.09
C LEU A 247 15.47 2.18 -5.11
N LYS A 248 16.72 2.19 -4.64
CA LYS A 248 17.26 3.28 -3.80
C LYS A 248 17.17 4.64 -4.50
N THR A 249 17.57 4.70 -5.77
CA THR A 249 17.51 5.93 -6.57
C THR A 249 16.07 6.42 -6.74
N ILE A 250 15.14 5.51 -7.08
CA ILE A 250 13.71 5.81 -7.20
C ILE A 250 13.14 6.36 -5.89
N ILE A 251 13.46 5.73 -4.75
CA ILE A 251 13.00 6.21 -3.43
C ILE A 251 13.52 7.62 -3.16
N ASN A 252 14.77 7.92 -3.51
CA ASN A 252 15.33 9.26 -3.33
C ASN A 252 14.62 10.32 -4.16
N TYR A 253 14.17 10.00 -5.38
CA TYR A 253 13.38 10.93 -6.20
C TYR A 253 12.01 11.18 -5.60
N ILE A 254 11.33 10.12 -5.20
CA ILE A 254 9.96 10.18 -4.69
C ILE A 254 9.91 10.87 -3.32
N SER A 255 10.91 10.65 -2.48
CA SER A 255 11.01 11.22 -1.13
C SER A 255 11.47 12.68 -1.10
N ALA A 256 11.79 13.28 -2.25
CA ALA A 256 12.23 14.67 -2.37
C ALA A 256 11.06 15.68 -2.30
N THR A 257 10.08 15.44 -1.42
CA THR A 257 8.84 16.22 -1.31
C THR A 257 9.02 17.63 -0.73
N SER A 258 10.21 17.95 -0.22
CA SER A 258 10.59 19.29 0.21
C SER A 258 10.96 20.25 -0.94
N LEU A 259 10.94 19.76 -2.20
CA LEU A 259 11.23 20.56 -3.39
C LEU A 259 10.00 21.36 -3.85
N LYS A 260 10.26 22.43 -4.62
CA LYS A 260 9.23 23.16 -5.36
C LYS A 260 8.55 22.23 -6.38
N PRO A 261 7.28 22.47 -6.76
CA PRO A 261 6.55 21.59 -7.68
C PRO A 261 7.28 21.27 -8.99
N GLU A 262 7.89 22.26 -9.65
CA GLU A 262 8.64 22.07 -10.91
C GLU A 262 9.94 21.26 -10.72
N GLU A 263 10.65 21.49 -9.62
CA GLU A 263 11.86 20.75 -9.26
C GLU A 263 11.53 19.31 -8.89
N TYR A 264 10.42 19.11 -8.18
CA TYR A 264 9.90 17.78 -7.86
C TYR A 264 9.48 17.04 -9.13
N TRP A 265 8.78 17.71 -10.05
CA TRP A 265 8.41 17.14 -11.35
C TRP A 265 9.63 16.67 -12.15
N THR A 266 10.69 17.48 -12.17
CA THR A 266 11.97 17.11 -12.81
C THR A 266 12.59 15.86 -12.19
N LYS A 267 12.36 15.60 -10.89
CA LYS A 267 12.79 14.34 -10.23
C LYS A 267 11.91 13.17 -10.64
N LEU A 268 10.60 13.36 -10.74
CA LEU A 268 9.68 12.31 -11.18
C LEU A 268 9.97 11.87 -12.62
N GLN A 269 10.30 12.79 -13.53
CA GLN A 269 10.71 12.45 -14.90
C GLN A 269 11.95 11.55 -14.97
N LYS A 270 12.84 11.59 -13.96
CA LYS A 270 14.01 10.70 -13.91
C LYS A 270 13.65 9.27 -13.54
N VAL A 271 12.50 9.06 -12.89
CA VAL A 271 12.00 7.71 -12.60
C VAL A 271 11.73 6.93 -13.88
N ASP A 272 11.22 7.58 -14.94
CA ASP A 272 11.00 6.94 -16.25
C ASP A 272 12.28 6.38 -16.86
N GLU A 273 13.43 7.02 -16.61
CA GLU A 273 14.73 6.50 -17.03
C GLU A 273 15.21 5.35 -16.11
N ASP A 274 14.93 5.43 -14.81
CA ASP A 274 15.36 4.42 -13.84
C ASP A 274 14.52 3.12 -13.89
N ILE A 275 13.34 3.14 -14.49
CA ILE A 275 12.54 1.91 -14.75
C ILE A 275 12.90 1.23 -16.07
N LYS A 276 13.73 1.86 -16.92
CA LYS A 276 14.21 1.25 -18.16
C LYS A 276 15.37 0.30 -17.92
N ASP A 277 15.41 -0.75 -18.74
CA ASP A 277 16.49 -1.69 -18.85
C ASP A 277 17.74 -0.99 -19.42
N PRO A 278 18.90 -1.04 -18.75
CA PRO A 278 20.11 -0.40 -19.25
C PRO A 278 20.65 -0.98 -20.58
N ILE A 279 20.24 -2.21 -20.95
CA ILE A 279 20.68 -2.85 -22.20
C ILE A 279 19.74 -2.47 -23.36
N LEU A 280 18.42 -2.61 -23.17
CA LEU A 280 17.42 -2.37 -24.21
C LEU A 280 16.93 -0.92 -24.28
N SER A 281 17.10 -0.14 -23.21
CA SER A 281 16.50 1.19 -23.03
C SER A 281 14.96 1.20 -23.09
N GLU A 282 14.33 0.06 -22.82
CA GLU A 282 12.88 -0.13 -22.73
C GLU A 282 12.46 -0.36 -21.27
N THR A 283 11.22 -0.03 -20.90
CA THR A 283 10.69 -0.29 -19.56
C THR A 283 10.76 -1.80 -19.24
N MET A 284 11.34 -2.14 -18.09
CA MET A 284 11.47 -3.55 -17.68
C MET A 284 10.10 -4.16 -17.35
N ASN A 285 9.82 -5.33 -17.91
CA ASN A 285 8.60 -6.10 -17.63
C ASN A 285 8.86 -7.23 -16.63
N ASP A 286 10.07 -7.80 -16.64
CA ASP A 286 10.53 -8.82 -15.68
C ASP A 286 11.90 -8.39 -15.11
N PRO A 287 11.94 -7.42 -14.17
CA PRO A 287 13.19 -6.89 -13.67
C PRO A 287 13.90 -7.91 -12.77
N VAL A 288 15.16 -8.17 -13.07
CA VAL A 288 16.06 -8.99 -12.26
C VAL A 288 17.26 -8.17 -11.81
N LEU A 289 17.74 -8.45 -10.61
CA LEU A 289 18.87 -7.81 -9.96
C LEU A 289 20.12 -8.68 -10.15
N SER A 290 21.21 -8.07 -10.64
CA SER A 290 22.52 -8.72 -10.65
C SER A 290 23.24 -8.51 -9.30
N PRO A 291 24.30 -9.29 -9.01
CA PRO A 291 25.12 -9.10 -7.81
C PRO A 291 25.77 -7.72 -7.67
N SER A 292 25.88 -6.96 -8.76
CA SER A 292 26.38 -5.57 -8.71
C SER A 292 25.35 -4.60 -8.11
N GLY A 293 24.09 -5.04 -7.99
CA GLY A 293 22.97 -4.26 -7.52
C GLY A 293 22.24 -3.46 -8.58
N HIS A 294 22.61 -3.61 -9.85
CA HIS A 294 21.86 -3.07 -10.98
C HIS A 294 20.74 -4.02 -11.40
N SER A 295 19.59 -3.45 -11.81
CA SER A 295 18.48 -4.21 -12.38
C SER A 295 18.43 -4.11 -13.88
N TYR A 296 18.00 -5.21 -14.50
CA TYR A 296 17.89 -5.41 -15.93
C TYR A 296 16.59 -6.11 -16.26
N GLU A 297 16.13 -5.99 -17.50
CA GLU A 297 15.13 -6.89 -18.06
C GLU A 297 15.73 -8.30 -18.13
N LYS A 298 15.03 -9.31 -17.58
CA LYS A 298 15.55 -10.68 -17.46
C LYS A 298 16.06 -11.21 -18.78
N THR A 299 15.26 -11.06 -19.83
CA THR A 299 15.62 -11.59 -21.15
C THR A 299 16.88 -10.93 -21.72
N SER A 300 17.06 -9.62 -21.50
CA SER A 300 18.20 -8.87 -22.01
C SER A 300 19.51 -9.26 -21.33
N ILE A 301 19.53 -9.35 -19.99
CA ILE A 301 20.74 -9.73 -19.25
C ILE A 301 21.10 -11.20 -19.47
N GLU A 302 20.12 -12.10 -19.64
CA GLU A 302 20.39 -13.48 -19.99
C GLU A 302 21.04 -13.62 -21.37
N ILE A 303 20.59 -12.85 -22.36
CA ILE A 303 21.21 -12.80 -23.70
C ILE A 303 22.64 -12.24 -23.59
N TRP A 304 22.85 -11.18 -22.80
CA TRP A 304 24.19 -10.63 -22.55
C TRP A 304 25.14 -11.68 -21.96
N VAL A 305 24.70 -12.37 -20.90
CA VAL A 305 25.48 -13.43 -20.25
C VAL A 305 25.80 -14.56 -21.23
N LYS A 306 24.82 -15.02 -22.03
CA LYS A 306 25.02 -16.07 -23.05
C LYS A 306 26.03 -15.64 -24.12
N LYS A 307 25.92 -14.41 -24.64
CA LYS A 307 26.84 -13.87 -25.65
C LYS A 307 28.29 -13.87 -25.14
N LYS A 308 28.51 -13.46 -23.89
CA LYS A 308 29.85 -13.45 -23.26
C LYS A 308 30.38 -14.85 -22.90
N GLN A 309 29.53 -15.87 -22.91
CA GLN A 309 29.94 -17.27 -22.73
C GLN A 309 30.37 -17.93 -24.03
N LEU A 310 29.72 -17.62 -25.16
CA LEU A 310 29.96 -18.25 -26.46
C LEU A 310 31.36 -17.98 -27.03
N ASP A 311 32.00 -16.88 -26.63
CA ASP A 311 33.34 -16.50 -27.11
C ASP A 311 34.50 -17.28 -26.44
N LEU A 312 34.22 -18.28 -25.59
CA LEU A 312 35.23 -18.93 -24.75
C LEU A 312 35.32 -20.45 -24.96
N PRO A 313 36.52 -21.02 -25.13
CA PRO A 313 36.69 -22.46 -25.16
C PRO A 313 36.28 -23.08 -23.82
N THR A 314 35.52 -24.18 -23.88
CA THR A 314 34.87 -24.90 -22.76
C THR A 314 35.79 -25.31 -21.61
N VAL A 315 37.11 -25.22 -21.82
CA VAL A 315 38.16 -25.77 -20.95
C VAL A 315 38.75 -24.76 -19.95
N SER A 316 38.42 -23.46 -20.06
CA SER A 316 38.83 -22.44 -19.08
C SER A 316 37.63 -21.62 -18.59
N ASN A 317 36.86 -22.20 -17.68
CA ASN A 317 35.63 -21.61 -17.12
C ASN A 317 35.90 -20.52 -16.06
N THR A 318 37.05 -19.84 -16.14
CA THR A 318 37.53 -18.85 -15.15
C THR A 318 37.37 -17.40 -15.60
N ILE A 319 37.05 -17.16 -16.88
CA ILE A 319 36.99 -15.80 -17.44
C ILE A 319 35.75 -15.07 -16.94
N PRO A 320 35.89 -13.92 -16.27
CA PRO A 320 34.77 -13.13 -15.75
C PRO A 320 33.70 -12.84 -16.81
N ILE A 321 32.43 -12.85 -16.40
CA ILE A 321 31.35 -12.26 -17.18
C ILE A 321 31.09 -10.89 -16.57
N PRO A 322 31.44 -9.78 -17.25
CA PRO A 322 31.24 -8.45 -16.69
C PRO A 322 29.74 -8.09 -16.69
N ASP A 323 29.28 -7.57 -15.57
CA ASP A 323 28.05 -6.82 -15.47
C ASP A 323 28.07 -5.63 -16.46
N PRO A 324 27.02 -5.41 -17.27
CA PRO A 324 27.01 -4.38 -18.30
C PRO A 324 27.33 -2.97 -17.78
N MET A 325 26.89 -2.64 -16.57
CA MET A 325 27.02 -1.30 -15.99
C MET A 325 28.31 -1.12 -15.20
N THR A 326 28.74 -2.15 -14.47
CA THR A 326 29.80 -2.01 -13.45
C THR A 326 31.08 -2.77 -13.76
N GLN A 327 31.08 -3.63 -14.78
CA GLN A 327 32.16 -4.58 -15.08
C GLN A 327 32.45 -5.59 -13.96
N LEU A 328 31.64 -5.60 -12.89
CA LEU A 328 31.75 -6.59 -11.81
C LEU A 328 31.50 -7.99 -12.36
N ASN A 329 32.29 -8.98 -11.92
CA ASN A 329 32.12 -10.34 -12.38
C ASN A 329 30.83 -10.98 -11.84
N ILE A 330 29.87 -11.25 -12.73
CA ILE A 330 28.60 -11.90 -12.41
C ILE A 330 28.56 -13.39 -12.79
N ARG A 331 29.68 -13.96 -13.25
CA ARG A 331 29.75 -15.40 -13.59
C ARG A 331 29.41 -16.26 -12.37
N GLY A 332 28.54 -17.26 -12.58
CA GLY A 332 28.18 -18.24 -11.55
C GLY A 332 27.39 -17.66 -10.39
N LYS A 333 26.92 -16.41 -10.52
CA LYS A 333 26.06 -15.76 -9.54
C LYS A 333 24.62 -15.77 -10.05
N TYR A 334 23.67 -15.80 -9.12
CA TYR A 334 22.26 -15.81 -9.45
C TYR A 334 21.78 -14.41 -9.84
N LEU A 335 20.97 -14.35 -10.89
CA LEU A 335 20.10 -13.20 -11.13
C LEU A 335 18.86 -13.37 -10.25
N VAL A 336 18.55 -12.35 -9.45
CA VAL A 336 17.48 -12.44 -8.46
C VAL A 336 16.27 -11.66 -8.97
N PRO A 337 15.04 -12.22 -8.94
CA PRO A 337 13.85 -11.44 -9.26
C PRO A 337 13.75 -10.20 -8.37
N ASN A 338 13.60 -9.00 -8.96
CA ASN A 338 13.46 -7.76 -8.22
C ASN A 338 11.97 -7.44 -8.04
N LYS A 339 11.31 -8.16 -7.12
CA LYS A 339 9.85 -8.10 -6.97
C LYS A 339 9.37 -6.70 -6.60
N ASN A 340 10.10 -6.00 -5.74
CA ASN A 340 9.76 -4.63 -5.35
C ASN A 340 9.84 -3.65 -6.52
N LEU A 341 10.87 -3.75 -7.37
CA LEU A 341 10.95 -2.92 -8.58
C LEU A 341 9.84 -3.26 -9.57
N LEU A 342 9.49 -4.54 -9.74
CA LEU A 342 8.36 -4.95 -10.58
C LEU A 342 7.04 -4.35 -10.09
N LEU A 343 6.76 -4.42 -8.79
CA LEU A 343 5.57 -3.81 -8.18
C LEU A 343 5.56 -2.30 -8.41
N PHE A 344 6.71 -1.64 -8.25
CA PHE A 344 6.85 -0.21 -8.50
C PHE A 344 6.52 0.15 -9.96
N ILE A 345 7.13 -0.55 -10.93
CA ILE A 345 6.94 -0.29 -12.36
C ILE A 345 5.48 -0.42 -12.75
N LYS A 346 4.76 -1.41 -12.20
CA LYS A 346 3.32 -1.58 -12.47
C LYS A 346 2.46 -0.45 -11.90
N ALA A 347 2.80 0.06 -10.73
CA ALA A 347 2.05 1.13 -10.07
C ALA A 347 2.41 2.54 -10.59
N TRP A 348 3.54 2.69 -11.29
CA TRP A 348 4.09 3.96 -11.69
C TRP A 348 3.25 4.75 -12.72
N PRO A 349 2.75 4.16 -13.83
CA PRO A 349 2.04 4.92 -14.87
C PRO A 349 0.82 5.67 -14.34
N ALA A 350 -0.03 5.00 -13.57
CA ALA A 350 -1.23 5.60 -13.00
C ALA A 350 -0.92 6.76 -12.03
N PHE A 351 0.18 6.64 -11.28
CA PHE A 351 0.64 7.73 -10.42
C PHE A 351 1.17 8.91 -11.22
N TYR A 352 2.00 8.64 -12.23
CA TYR A 352 2.65 9.67 -13.02
C TYR A 352 1.62 10.51 -13.80
N GLU A 353 0.62 9.87 -14.42
CA GLU A 353 -0.48 10.55 -15.11
C GLU A 353 -1.30 11.45 -14.18
N ASP A 354 -1.60 11.00 -12.95
CA ASP A 354 -2.30 11.82 -11.94
C ASP A 354 -1.48 13.05 -11.53
N GLN A 355 -0.15 12.89 -11.37
CA GLN A 355 0.74 14.01 -11.05
C GLN A 355 0.86 15.00 -12.22
N GLU A 356 0.95 14.51 -13.46
CA GLU A 356 0.98 15.34 -14.67
C GLU A 356 -0.28 16.20 -14.77
N PHE A 357 -1.45 15.58 -14.57
CA PHE A 357 -2.73 16.27 -14.58
C PHE A 357 -2.83 17.36 -13.51
N LYS A 358 -2.38 17.08 -12.28
CA LYS A 358 -2.35 18.06 -11.18
C LYS A 358 -1.42 19.24 -11.47
N LEU A 359 -0.26 18.99 -12.07
CA LEU A 359 0.66 20.03 -12.48
C LEU A 359 0.03 20.92 -13.57
N ALA A 360 -0.62 20.32 -14.57
CA ALA A 360 -1.30 21.04 -15.64
C ALA A 360 -2.41 21.97 -15.11
N ILE A 361 -3.21 21.51 -14.14
CA ILE A 361 -4.21 22.35 -13.46
C ILE A 361 -3.53 23.52 -12.73
N THR A 362 -2.50 23.23 -11.95
CA THR A 362 -1.80 24.24 -11.13
C THR A 362 -1.21 25.35 -12.02
N LEU A 363 -0.53 24.98 -13.11
CA LEU A 363 0.02 25.92 -14.07
C LEU A 363 -1.06 26.74 -14.78
N SER A 364 -2.19 26.12 -15.13
CA SER A 364 -3.32 26.81 -15.78
C SER A 364 -3.99 27.83 -14.85
N THR A 365 -4.03 27.54 -13.55
CA THR A 365 -4.66 28.43 -12.55
C THR A 365 -3.78 29.65 -12.26
N ASN A 366 -2.45 29.47 -12.26
CA ASN A 366 -1.49 30.56 -12.08
C ASN A 366 -1.39 31.53 -13.27
N ILE A 367 -1.89 31.15 -14.45
CA ILE A 367 -1.95 32.03 -15.65
C ILE A 367 -3.18 32.95 -15.61
N LEU A 368 -4.20 32.62 -14.80
CA LEU A 368 -5.45 33.36 -14.68
C LEU A 368 -5.50 34.35 -13.51
N THR A 369 -4.42 34.42 -12.72
CA THR A 369 -4.16 35.41 -11.65
C THR A 369 -3.01 36.30 -12.06
#